data_AF-A0A9E4YC58-F1
#
_entry.id   AF-A0A9E4YC58-F1
#
_cell.length_a   1.000
_cell.length_b   1.000
_cell.length_c   1.000
_cell.angle_alpha   90.00
_cell.angle_beta   90.00
_cell.angle_gamma   90.00
#
_symmetry.space_group_name_H-M   'P 1'
#
loop_
_entity.id
_entity.type
_entity.pdbx_description
1 polymer ?
#
loop_
_entity_poly.entity_id
_entity_poly.type
_entity_poly.pdbx_seq_one_letter_code
_entity_poly.pdbx_strand_id
1 'polypeptide(L)' 'LQVMDSTALTLCMENDLPILVFDLRGDDSIVRAAAGEKIGTLVSNEQSKLQEASATGKQRA' A
#
# COMPACT_ATOMS: atom_id res chain seq x y z
N LEU A 1 11.99 9.06 -9.77
CA LEU A 1 10.66 8.53 -9.39
C LEU A 1 9.64 9.65 -9.51
N GLN A 2 9.15 9.93 -10.73
CA GLN A 2 8.08 10.91 -10.94
C GLN A 2 6.77 10.13 -11.07
N VAL A 3 6.18 9.80 -9.92
CA VAL A 3 4.94 9.03 -9.85
C VAL A 3 3.72 9.96 -9.84
N MET A 4 3.90 11.22 -9.40
CA MET A 4 2.85 12.24 -9.27
C MET A 4 3.47 13.65 -9.29
N ASP A 5 2.73 14.66 -9.73
CA ASP A 5 3.10 16.07 -9.60
C ASP A 5 3.19 16.48 -8.12
N SER A 6 4.23 17.23 -7.76
CA SER A 6 4.49 17.65 -6.38
C SER A 6 3.29 18.32 -5.68
N THR A 7 2.48 19.09 -6.39
CA THR A 7 1.25 19.71 -5.87
C THR A 7 0.19 18.70 -5.45
N ALA A 8 0.00 17.64 -6.25
CA ALA A 8 -0.99 16.61 -5.94
C ALA A 8 -0.55 15.74 -4.76
N LEU A 9 0.76 15.49 -4.61
CA LEU A 9 1.31 14.83 -3.43
C LEU A 9 1.06 15.65 -2.16
N THR A 10 1.34 16.96 -2.20
CA THR A 10 1.09 17.86 -1.05
C THR A 10 -0.39 17.88 -0.64
N LEU A 11 -1.33 17.95 -1.60
CA LEU A 11 -2.76 17.91 -1.31
C LEU A 11 -3.20 16.61 -0.62
N CYS A 12 -2.66 15.46 -1.06
CA CYS A 12 -2.99 14.18 -0.43
C CYS A 12 -2.36 14.04 0.96
N MET A 13 -1.16 14.60 1.17
CA MET A 13 -0.51 14.65 2.48
C MET A 13 -1.27 15.56 3.47
N GLU A 14 -1.82 16.68 3.02
CA GLU A 14 -2.62 17.59 3.86
C GLU A 14 -3.94 16.99 4.33
N ASN A 15 -4.50 16.04 3.58
CA ASN A 15 -5.77 15.39 3.90
C ASN A 15 -5.58 13.99 4.51
N ASP A 16 -4.35 13.62 4.88
CA ASP A 16 -3.98 12.32 5.44
C ASP A 16 -4.53 11.12 4.63
N LEU A 17 -4.57 11.26 3.30
CA LEU A 17 -5.08 10.21 2.42
C LEU A 17 -3.96 9.20 2.12
N PRO A 18 -4.07 7.94 2.54
CA PRO A 18 -3.07 6.92 2.22
C PRO A 18 -3.12 6.59 0.72
N ILE A 19 -1.96 6.65 0.06
CA ILE A 19 -1.82 6.33 -1.36
C ILE A 19 -1.09 5.00 -1.50
N LEU A 20 -1.75 3.99 -2.09
CA LEU A 20 -1.13 2.71 -2.43
C LEU A 20 -0.73 2.69 -3.91
N VAL A 21 0.57 2.62 -4.18
CA VAL A 21 1.14 2.56 -5.54
C VAL A 21 1.54 1.12 -5.84
N PHE A 22 0.86 0.45 -6.76
CA PHE A 22 1.13 -0.93 -7.15
C PHE A 22 1.06 -1.12 -8.67
N ASP A 23 1.61 -2.23 -9.17
CA ASP A 23 1.55 -2.59 -10.60
C ASP A 23 0.26 -3.36 -10.91
N LEU A 24 -0.48 -2.89 -11.92
CA LEU A 24 -1.71 -3.52 -12.42
C LEU A 24 -1.46 -4.80 -13.22
N ARG A 25 -0.23 -5.05 -13.65
CA ARG A 25 0.13 -6.24 -14.46
C ARG A 25 0.27 -7.51 -13.63
N GLY A 26 0.28 -7.40 -12.30
CA GLY A 26 0.34 -8.56 -11.41
C GLY A 26 -1.01 -9.28 -11.35
N ASP A 27 -0.96 -10.61 -11.31
CA ASP A 27 -2.16 -11.45 -11.09
C ASP A 27 -2.85 -11.05 -9.78
N ASP A 28 -4.17 -10.82 -9.89
CA ASP A 28 -5.04 -10.39 -8.78
C ASP A 28 -4.56 -9.13 -8.03
N SER A 29 -3.72 -8.30 -8.66
CA SER A 29 -3.13 -7.11 -8.04
C SER A 29 -4.17 -6.17 -7.42
N ILE A 30 -5.29 -5.91 -8.08
CA ILE A 30 -6.36 -5.05 -7.56
C ILE A 30 -7.04 -5.67 -6.33
N VAL A 31 -7.34 -6.97 -6.37
CA VAL A 31 -8.00 -7.68 -5.26
C VAL A 31 -7.08 -7.71 -4.04
N ARG A 32 -5.79 -7.97 -4.26
CA ARG A 32 -4.75 -7.99 -3.23
C ARG A 32 -4.49 -6.61 -2.64
N ALA A 33 -4.51 -5.56 -3.45
CA ALA A 33 -4.46 -4.16 -3.00
C ALA A 33 -5.64 -3.83 -2.09
N ALA A 34 -6.87 -4.17 -2.52
CA ALA A 34 -8.08 -3.93 -1.74
C ALA A 34 -8.14 -4.76 -0.44
N ALA A 35 -7.52 -5.95 -0.45
CA ALA A 35 -7.38 -6.79 0.74
C ALA A 35 -6.34 -6.27 1.76
N GLY A 36 -5.61 -5.20 1.43
CA GLY A 36 -4.57 -4.63 2.28
C GLY A 36 -3.29 -5.46 2.31
N GLU A 37 -3.06 -6.30 1.30
CA GLU A 37 -1.78 -7.00 1.17
C GLU A 37 -0.64 -6.00 0.92
N LYS A 38 0.56 -6.36 1.37
CA LYS A 38 1.79 -5.58 1.13
C LYS A 38 2.27 -5.74 -0.32
N ILE A 39 1.49 -5.19 -1.25
CA ILE A 39 1.87 -5.09 -2.66
C ILE A 39 2.20 -3.63 -3.01
N GLY A 40 3.33 -3.42 -3.68
CA GLY A 40 3.76 -2.07 -4.06
C GLY A 40 4.22 -1.20 -2.87
N THR A 41 4.00 0.11 -2.96
CA THR A 41 4.47 1.14 -2.02
C THR A 41 3.29 1.88 -1.42
N LEU A 42 3.14 1.81 -0.10
CA LEU A 42 2.18 2.63 0.65
C LEU A 42 2.84 3.95 1.04
N VAL A 43 2.25 5.06 0.61
CA VAL A 43 2.62 6.42 1.00
C VAL A 43 1.57 6.91 1.98
N SER A 44 1.98 7.12 3.22
CA SER A 44 1.12 7.61 4.31
C SER A 44 1.87 8.63 5.14
N ASN A 45 1.16 9.63 5.64
CA ASN A 45 1.71 10.65 6.54
C ASN A 45 1.87 10.13 7.98
N GLU A 46 1.23 8.99 8.31
CA GLU A 46 1.38 8.32 9.60
C GLU A 46 2.63 7.41 9.59
N GLN A 47 3.67 7.80 10.31
CA GLN A 47 4.76 6.90 10.70
C GLN A 47 4.30 6.03 11.88
N SER A 48 4.37 4.71 11.71
CA SER A 48 3.92 3.66 12.67
C SER A 48 2.40 3.47 12.67
N LYS A 49 1.78 2.29 12.70
CA LYS A 49 2.13 0.93 13.13
C LYS A 49 1.50 -0.09 12.17
N LEU A 50 1.72 -1.39 12.40
CA LEU A 50 1.22 -2.57 11.65
C LEU A 50 2.24 -3.22 10.70
N GLN A 51 3.41 -3.55 11.25
CA GLN A 51 4.05 -4.84 10.97
C GLN A 51 3.42 -5.94 11.84
N GLU A 52 2.10 -6.13 11.81
CA GLU A 52 1.48 -7.24 12.56
C GLU A 52 0.40 -7.90 11.71
N ALA A 53 0.44 -9.24 11.69
CA ALA A 53 -0.48 -10.18 11.02
C ALA A 53 -0.24 -10.52 9.54
N SER A 54 0.77 -11.36 9.28
CA SER A 54 0.59 -12.60 8.47
C SER A 54 1.77 -13.57 8.66
N ALA A 55 2.05 -13.90 9.92
CA ALA A 55 2.58 -15.20 10.27
C ALA A 55 1.45 -15.98 10.95
N THR A 56 0.50 -16.51 10.18
CA THR A 56 -0.45 -17.51 10.69
C THR A 56 -0.97 -18.40 9.56
N GLY A 57 -0.58 -19.69 9.64
CA GLY A 57 -1.21 -20.85 8.99
C GLY A 57 -0.71 -21.11 7.57
N LYS A 58 -0.07 -22.24 7.22
CA LYS A 58 -0.29 -23.59 7.74
C LYS A 58 0.89 -24.48 7.33
N GLN A 59 1.61 -24.94 8.34
CA GLN A 59 2.44 -26.14 8.33
C GLN A 59 1.55 -27.32 7.90
N ARG A 60 1.71 -27.83 6.68
CA ARG A 60 1.14 -29.10 6.22
C ARG A 60 2.01 -29.72 5.14
N ALA A 61 2.99 -30.51 5.58
CA ALA A 61 3.31 -31.86 5.12
C ALA A 61 4.65 -32.26 5.74
#